data_AF-A0A954LVN5-F1
#
_entry.id   AF-A0A954LVN5-F1
#
_cell.length_a   1.000
_cell.length_b   1.000
_cell.length_c   1.000
_cell.angle_alpha   90.00
_cell.angle_beta   90.00
_cell.angle_gamma   90.00
#
_symmetry.space_group_name_H-M   'P 1'
#
loop_
_entity.id
_entity.type
_entity.pdbx_description
1 polymer ?
#
loop_
_entity_poly.entity_id
_entity_poly.type
_entity_poly.pdbx_seq_one_letter_code
_entity_poly.pdbx_strand_id
1 'polypeptide(L)'
;MEISEVRIKLMSDPNDRLKAFCSITLDEAFVIRDLKIIQGGKGLFVAMPSRKLTDKCPQCSNKNNLRAAYCNECGHRLRADRAIKGQDGRAKLYADIAHPINSDCRDMIQEDVLKSYEDELILSRQEGYICRYDDYGEDTFAISDEDEWIDDSSPSTLPMSKSVSADSEENVPAGQLDSHSQESLRGPHIAAATQRSGQREVAGRTYESDDDGFGEGII
;
A
#
# COMPACT_ATOMS: atom_id res chain seq x y z
N MET A 1 23.55 -4.07 -17.98
CA MET A 1 22.12 -4.17 -17.61
C MET A 1 21.55 -5.48 -18.09
N GLU A 2 21.89 -6.50 -17.32
CA GLU A 2 21.32 -7.84 -17.36
C GLU A 2 20.48 -8.02 -16.08
N ILE A 3 19.51 -8.94 -16.10
CA ILE A 3 18.66 -9.22 -14.94
C ILE A 3 19.27 -10.41 -14.20
N SER A 4 19.95 -10.13 -13.10
CA SER A 4 20.70 -11.13 -12.33
C SER A 4 19.82 -11.97 -11.40
N GLU A 5 18.64 -11.46 -11.04
CA GLU A 5 17.67 -12.14 -10.18
C GLU A 5 16.24 -11.72 -10.51
N VAL A 6 15.31 -12.66 -10.47
CA VAL A 6 13.86 -12.41 -10.52
C VAL A 6 13.19 -13.12 -9.34
N ARG A 7 12.48 -12.36 -8.51
CA ARG A 7 11.75 -12.84 -7.34
C ARG A 7 10.25 -12.69 -7.55
N ILE A 8 9.52 -13.80 -7.59
CA ILE A 8 8.07 -13.84 -7.85
C ILE A 8 7.30 -14.11 -6.55
N LYS A 9 6.21 -13.38 -6.33
CA LYS A 9 5.21 -13.65 -5.30
C LYS A 9 3.84 -13.79 -5.96
N LEU A 10 3.39 -15.05 -6.12
CA LEU A 10 2.10 -15.39 -6.71
C LEU A 10 0.93 -14.86 -5.88
N MET A 11 -0.17 -14.46 -6.54
CA MET A 11 -1.43 -14.10 -5.89
C MET A 11 -2.38 -15.31 -5.80
N SER A 12 -3.08 -15.42 -4.68
CA SER A 12 -3.98 -16.56 -4.40
C SER A 12 -5.26 -16.59 -5.24
N ASP A 13 -5.71 -15.44 -5.76
CA ASP A 13 -6.98 -15.31 -6.47
C ASP A 13 -6.83 -15.53 -8.00
N PRO A 14 -7.23 -16.69 -8.55
CA PRO A 14 -7.07 -16.97 -9.99
C PRO A 14 -7.97 -16.08 -10.87
N ASN A 15 -8.98 -15.43 -10.30
CA ASN A 15 -9.91 -14.55 -11.01
C ASN A 15 -9.48 -13.07 -11.06
N ASP A 16 -8.55 -12.62 -10.21
CA ASP A 16 -8.10 -11.22 -10.29
C ASP A 16 -7.18 -10.99 -11.50
N ARG A 17 -7.07 -9.73 -11.92
CA ARG A 17 -6.16 -9.30 -12.97
C ARG A 17 -4.70 -9.27 -12.53
N LEU A 18 -4.40 -9.05 -11.25
CA LEU A 18 -3.05 -9.22 -10.72
C LEU A 18 -2.75 -10.70 -10.51
N LYS A 19 -1.67 -11.21 -11.11
CA LYS A 19 -1.26 -12.62 -10.98
C LYS A 19 -0.09 -12.83 -10.04
N ALA A 20 0.82 -11.86 -9.98
CA ALA A 20 1.94 -11.87 -9.07
C ALA A 20 2.49 -10.45 -8.86
N PHE A 21 3.13 -10.24 -7.72
CA PHE A 21 4.15 -9.21 -7.58
C PHE A 21 5.50 -9.79 -7.99
N CYS A 22 6.39 -8.91 -8.45
CA CYS A 22 7.74 -9.25 -8.85
C CYS A 22 8.72 -8.20 -8.29
N SER A 23 9.91 -8.65 -7.88
CA SER A 23 11.09 -7.79 -7.74
C SER A 23 12.20 -8.33 -8.63
N ILE A 24 12.98 -7.43 -9.23
CA ILE A 24 14.11 -7.78 -10.10
C ILE A 24 15.40 -7.13 -9.59
N THR A 25 16.51 -7.84 -9.72
CA THR A 25 17.86 -7.31 -9.46
C THR A 25 18.58 -7.12 -10.80
N LEU A 26 19.14 -5.93 -11.00
CA LEU A 26 19.83 -5.52 -12.22
C LEU A 26 21.34 -5.43 -11.95
N ASP A 27 22.14 -6.03 -12.83
CA ASP A 27 23.62 -6.04 -12.78
C ASP A 27 24.20 -6.39 -11.38
N GLU A 28 23.52 -7.25 -10.61
CA GLU A 28 23.79 -7.57 -9.19
C GLU A 28 23.84 -6.37 -8.22
N ALA A 29 23.54 -5.15 -8.70
CA ALA A 29 23.82 -3.90 -7.99
C ALA A 29 22.58 -3.05 -7.66
N PHE A 30 21.43 -3.31 -8.29
CA PHE A 30 20.23 -2.48 -8.10
C PHE A 30 18.92 -3.27 -8.12
N VAL A 31 18.15 -3.21 -7.03
CA VAL A 31 16.86 -3.93 -6.89
C VAL A 31 15.69 -3.00 -7.18
N ILE A 32 14.78 -3.43 -8.06
CA ILE A 32 13.50 -2.78 -8.31
C ILE A 32 12.38 -3.68 -7.77
N ARG A 33 11.66 -3.20 -6.75
CA ARG A 33 10.49 -3.86 -6.15
C ARG A 33 9.18 -3.41 -6.81
N ASP A 34 8.06 -4.06 -6.45
CA ASP A 34 6.69 -3.71 -6.84
C ASP A 34 6.36 -3.72 -8.35
N LEU A 35 7.10 -4.48 -9.16
CA LEU A 35 6.64 -4.87 -10.49
C LEU A 35 5.41 -5.79 -10.35
N LYS A 36 4.51 -5.76 -11.33
CA LYS A 36 3.22 -6.45 -11.27
C LYS A 36 2.97 -7.21 -12.56
N ILE A 37 2.76 -8.52 -12.47
CA ILE A 37 2.34 -9.35 -13.60
C ILE A 37 0.82 -9.30 -13.69
N ILE A 38 0.30 -8.75 -14.78
CA ILE A 38 -1.12 -8.42 -14.94
C ILE A 38 -1.70 -9.12 -16.17
N GLN A 39 -2.88 -9.71 -16.01
CA GLN A 39 -3.70 -10.19 -17.12
C GLN A 39 -4.31 -9.01 -17.88
N GLY A 40 -3.85 -8.83 -19.12
CA GLY A 40 -4.44 -7.99 -20.14
C GLY A 40 -5.28 -8.79 -21.13
N GLY A 41 -6.01 -8.09 -22.00
CA GLY A 41 -6.78 -8.70 -23.09
C GLY A 41 -5.94 -9.24 -24.26
N LYS A 42 -4.61 -9.07 -24.22
CA LYS A 42 -3.64 -9.61 -25.19
C LYS A 42 -2.70 -10.67 -24.59
N GLY A 43 -2.96 -11.12 -23.36
CA GLY A 43 -2.06 -11.99 -22.58
C GLY A 43 -1.60 -11.36 -21.27
N LEU A 44 -0.65 -12.01 -20.61
CA LEU A 44 0.07 -11.46 -19.45
C LEU A 44 1.03 -10.36 -19.91
N PHE A 45 1.26 -9.37 -19.06
CA PHE A 45 2.28 -8.34 -19.26
C PHE A 45 2.82 -7.84 -17.92
N VAL A 46 4.02 -7.28 -17.93
CA VAL A 46 4.66 -6.68 -16.75
C VAL A 46 4.31 -5.19 -16.70
N ALA A 47 3.71 -4.76 -15.58
CA ALA A 47 3.50 -3.36 -15.23
C ALA A 47 4.57 -2.92 -14.22
N MET A 48 5.13 -1.73 -14.46
CA MET A 48 6.19 -1.15 -13.64
C MET A 48 5.68 -0.67 -12.26
N PRO A 49 6.55 -0.57 -11.23
CA PRO A 49 6.19 0.04 -9.96
C PRO A 49 5.75 1.49 -10.17
N SER A 50 4.58 1.84 -9.63
CA SER A 50 3.91 3.10 -9.96
C SER A 50 3.37 3.81 -8.73
N ARG A 51 3.71 5.09 -8.57
CA ARG A 51 3.22 5.93 -7.45
C ARG A 51 2.07 6.83 -7.87
N LYS A 52 1.18 7.10 -6.91
CA LYS A 52 0.09 8.07 -7.07
C LYS A 52 0.66 9.49 -7.13
N LEU A 53 0.19 10.29 -8.08
CA LEU A 53 0.59 11.69 -8.21
C LEU A 53 -0.17 12.58 -7.22
N THR A 54 0.57 13.50 -6.60
CA THR A 54 0.09 14.46 -5.61
C THR A 54 0.59 15.86 -5.94
N ASP A 55 -0.12 16.85 -5.44
CA ASP A 55 0.09 18.28 -5.69
C ASP A 55 -0.05 19.08 -4.37
N LYS A 56 0.58 20.25 -4.28
CA LYS A 56 0.63 21.04 -3.05
C LYS A 56 -0.57 21.98 -2.93
N CYS A 57 -1.13 22.10 -1.73
CA CYS A 57 -2.13 23.13 -1.45
C CYS A 57 -1.50 24.54 -1.56
N PRO A 58 -2.11 25.51 -2.27
CA PRO A 58 -1.57 26.86 -2.37
C PRO A 58 -1.62 27.64 -1.04
N GLN A 59 -2.44 27.23 -0.06
CA GLN A 59 -2.53 27.89 1.24
C GLN A 59 -1.61 27.28 2.31
N CYS A 60 -1.46 25.95 2.38
CA CYS A 60 -0.69 25.27 3.44
C CYS A 60 0.45 24.36 2.94
N SER A 61 0.71 24.29 1.64
CA SER A 61 1.71 23.39 1.02
C SER A 61 1.55 21.87 1.25
N ASN A 62 0.56 21.38 2.01
CA ASN A 62 0.35 19.94 2.20
C ASN A 62 0.13 19.22 0.84
N LYS A 63 0.59 17.96 0.75
CA LYS A 63 0.46 17.08 -0.42
C LYS A 63 -0.96 16.51 -0.49
N ASN A 64 -1.67 16.81 -1.57
CA ASN A 64 -3.04 16.40 -1.81
C ASN A 64 -3.13 15.51 -3.05
N ASN A 65 -4.11 14.61 -3.09
CA ASN A 65 -4.40 13.83 -4.30
C ASN A 65 -4.80 14.76 -5.46
N LEU A 66 -4.35 14.47 -6.69
CA LEU A 66 -4.73 15.28 -7.87
C LEU A 66 -6.26 15.38 -8.10
N ARG A 67 -7.04 14.37 -7.67
CA ARG A 67 -8.52 14.38 -7.70
C ARG A 67 -9.19 15.13 -6.54
N ALA A 68 -8.45 15.58 -5.52
CA ALA A 68 -9.05 16.25 -4.37
C ALA A 68 -9.57 17.65 -4.76
N ALA A 69 -10.83 17.93 -4.42
CA ALA A 69 -11.47 19.24 -4.61
C ALA A 69 -11.24 20.22 -3.45
N TYR A 70 -10.82 19.70 -2.29
CA TYR A 70 -10.47 20.45 -1.09
C TYR A 70 -9.14 19.91 -0.54
N CYS A 71 -8.44 20.71 0.24
CA CYS A 71 -7.23 20.26 0.93
C CYS A 71 -7.59 19.36 2.11
N ASN A 72 -6.91 18.22 2.20
CA ASN A 72 -7.00 17.26 3.30
C ASN A 72 -6.65 17.86 4.69
N GLU A 73 -5.97 19.00 4.72
CA GLU A 73 -5.48 19.67 5.93
C GLU A 73 -6.37 20.88 6.29
N CYS A 74 -6.24 21.96 5.51
CA CYS A 74 -6.84 23.27 5.82
C CYS A 74 -8.21 23.48 5.15
N GLY A 75 -8.78 22.45 4.51
CA GLY A 75 -10.06 22.54 3.79
C GLY A 75 -10.06 23.42 2.54
N HIS A 76 -8.97 24.14 2.21
CA HIS A 76 -8.90 25.07 1.07
C HIS A 76 -9.34 24.42 -0.25
N ARG A 77 -10.23 25.07 -1.00
CA ARG A 77 -10.74 24.56 -2.27
C ARG A 77 -9.65 24.53 -3.34
N LEU A 78 -9.29 23.33 -3.80
CA LEU A 78 -8.25 23.12 -4.81
C LEU A 78 -8.86 23.17 -6.22
N ARG A 79 -8.12 23.70 -7.20
CA ARG A 79 -8.61 23.80 -8.59
C ARG A 79 -8.77 22.44 -9.28
N ALA A 80 -9.73 22.29 -10.18
CA ALA A 80 -10.05 20.99 -10.81
C ALA A 80 -9.12 20.59 -11.97
N ASP A 81 -8.40 21.56 -12.52
CA ASP A 81 -7.48 21.51 -13.66
C ASP A 81 -6.04 21.12 -13.30
N ARG A 82 -5.73 20.96 -12.00
CA ARG A 82 -4.41 20.60 -11.45
C ARG A 82 -3.79 19.31 -11.99
N ALA A 83 -4.59 18.41 -12.56
CA ALA A 83 -4.11 17.13 -13.10
C ALA A 83 -3.81 17.24 -14.59
N ILE A 84 -2.55 16.99 -14.98
CA ILE A 84 -2.12 16.94 -16.38
C ILE A 84 -3.02 15.98 -17.15
N LYS A 85 -3.71 16.47 -18.19
CA LYS A 85 -4.55 15.66 -19.08
C LYS A 85 -3.69 15.13 -20.22
N GLY A 86 -3.83 13.84 -20.55
CA GLY A 86 -3.30 13.29 -21.79
C GLY A 86 -4.10 13.75 -23.00
N GLN A 87 -3.67 13.32 -24.19
CA GLN A 87 -4.35 13.63 -25.46
C GLN A 87 -5.82 13.15 -25.47
N ASP A 88 -6.12 12.04 -24.77
CA ASP A 88 -7.49 11.51 -24.56
C ASP A 88 -8.35 12.35 -23.58
N GLY A 89 -7.89 13.52 -23.16
CA GLY A 89 -8.51 14.36 -22.11
C GLY A 89 -8.44 13.79 -20.69
N ARG A 90 -8.03 12.52 -20.53
CA ARG A 90 -7.94 11.81 -19.25
C ARG A 90 -6.77 12.33 -18.41
N ALA A 91 -7.05 12.67 -17.15
CA ALA A 91 -6.03 13.05 -16.17
C ALA A 91 -5.03 11.90 -15.89
N LYS A 92 -3.73 12.19 -15.96
CA LYS A 92 -2.65 11.31 -15.47
C LYS A 92 -2.58 11.42 -13.94
N LEU A 93 -2.85 10.31 -13.26
CA LEU A 93 -3.00 10.24 -11.79
C LEU A 93 -1.94 9.36 -11.11
N TYR A 94 -1.20 8.59 -11.91
CA TYR A 94 -0.10 7.74 -11.49
C TYR A 94 1.07 8.01 -12.44
N ALA A 95 2.28 7.80 -11.95
CA ALA A 95 3.49 7.78 -12.74
C ALA A 95 4.38 6.64 -12.24
N ASP A 96 5.06 5.99 -13.18
CA ASP A 96 5.96 4.88 -12.90
C ASP A 96 7.22 5.43 -12.22
N ILE A 97 7.69 4.73 -11.19
CA ILE A 97 8.85 5.10 -10.37
C ILE A 97 10.13 4.75 -11.12
N ALA A 98 10.16 3.56 -11.71
CA ALA A 98 11.14 3.11 -12.69
C ALA A 98 10.40 2.76 -13.98
N HIS A 99 11.04 2.97 -15.13
CA HIS A 99 10.55 2.49 -16.43
C HIS A 99 11.73 2.29 -17.39
N PRO A 100 11.68 1.28 -18.27
CA PRO A 100 12.66 1.13 -19.34
C PRO A 100 12.52 2.30 -20.34
N ILE A 101 13.65 2.83 -20.80
CA ILE A 101 13.70 3.94 -21.77
C ILE A 101 13.51 3.41 -23.21
N ASN A 102 14.06 2.23 -23.50
CA ASN A 102 14.09 1.62 -24.83
C ASN A 102 13.12 0.43 -24.92
N SER A 103 12.65 0.11 -26.14
CA SER A 103 11.89 -1.11 -26.45
C SER A 103 12.60 -2.37 -25.95
N ASP A 104 13.86 -2.53 -26.32
CA ASP A 104 14.59 -3.79 -26.21
C ASP A 104 14.81 -4.14 -24.72
N CYS A 105 15.05 -3.12 -23.90
CA CYS A 105 15.13 -3.20 -22.45
C CYS A 105 13.77 -3.54 -21.80
N ARG A 106 12.66 -3.00 -22.34
CA ARG A 106 11.31 -3.33 -21.88
C ARG A 106 10.94 -4.78 -22.19
N ASP A 107 11.28 -5.23 -23.39
CA ASP A 107 10.92 -6.57 -23.87
C ASP A 107 11.76 -7.64 -23.16
N MET A 108 13.06 -7.38 -22.90
CA MET A 108 13.92 -8.19 -22.01
C MET A 108 13.31 -8.33 -20.60
N ILE A 109 12.97 -7.21 -19.93
CA ILE A 109 12.33 -7.26 -18.60
C ILE A 109 11.01 -8.02 -18.64
N GLN A 110 10.26 -7.95 -19.74
CA GLN A 110 8.99 -8.66 -19.87
C GLN A 110 9.20 -10.17 -20.10
N GLU A 111 10.20 -10.59 -20.87
CA GLU A 111 10.50 -12.00 -21.14
C GLU A 111 11.02 -12.72 -19.89
N ASP A 112 12.05 -12.20 -19.24
CA ASP A 112 12.66 -12.82 -18.05
C ASP A 112 11.66 -12.94 -16.89
N VAL A 113 10.87 -11.89 -16.64
CA VAL A 113 9.88 -11.88 -15.55
C VAL A 113 8.69 -12.81 -15.81
N LEU A 114 8.23 -12.93 -17.06
CA LEU A 114 7.16 -13.88 -17.40
C LEU A 114 7.65 -15.33 -17.35
N LYS A 115 8.88 -15.59 -17.81
CA LYS A 115 9.53 -16.90 -17.71
C LYS A 115 9.66 -17.38 -16.26
N SER A 116 10.24 -16.56 -15.37
CA SER A 116 10.33 -16.92 -13.94
C SER A 116 8.97 -17.05 -13.26
N TYR A 117 7.93 -16.35 -13.75
CA TYR A 117 6.55 -16.54 -13.28
C TYR A 117 5.95 -17.88 -13.72
N GLU A 118 6.24 -18.35 -14.94
CA GLU A 118 5.81 -19.67 -15.40
C GLU A 118 6.53 -20.80 -14.63
N ASP A 119 7.85 -20.64 -14.37
CA ASP A 119 8.62 -21.55 -13.53
C ASP A 119 8.06 -21.62 -12.09
N GLU A 120 7.83 -20.47 -11.43
CA GLU A 120 7.27 -20.43 -10.08
C GLU A 120 5.83 -20.99 -10.04
N LEU A 121 5.03 -20.82 -11.10
CA LEU A 121 3.68 -21.38 -11.24
C LEU A 121 3.69 -22.90 -11.51
N ILE A 122 4.80 -23.48 -11.94
CA ILE A 122 5.02 -24.94 -12.01
C ILE A 122 5.46 -25.45 -10.63
N LEU A 123 6.36 -24.74 -9.94
CA LEU A 123 6.78 -25.05 -8.57
C LEU A 123 5.60 -25.00 -7.59
N SER A 124 4.70 -24.02 -7.72
CA SER A 124 3.53 -23.83 -6.84
C SER A 124 2.44 -24.91 -6.97
N ARG A 125 2.64 -25.90 -7.84
CA ARG A 125 1.76 -27.08 -8.00
C ARG A 125 2.34 -28.34 -7.36
N GLN A 126 3.58 -28.27 -6.85
CA GLN A 126 4.27 -29.38 -6.23
C GLN A 126 3.93 -29.46 -4.74
N GLU A 127 3.85 -30.68 -4.20
CA GLU A 127 3.57 -30.90 -2.78
C GLU A 127 4.70 -30.31 -1.91
N GLY A 128 4.34 -29.53 -0.89
CA GLY A 128 5.31 -28.88 -0.01
C GLY A 128 5.93 -27.58 -0.56
N TYR A 129 5.37 -26.97 -1.62
CA TYR A 129 5.79 -25.65 -2.07
C TYR A 129 5.66 -24.59 -0.96
N ILE A 130 6.72 -23.79 -0.81
CA ILE A 130 6.80 -22.60 0.03
C ILE A 130 7.38 -21.48 -0.84
N CYS A 131 6.75 -20.30 -0.86
CA CYS A 131 7.28 -19.16 -1.62
C CYS A 131 8.59 -18.69 -0.98
N ARG A 132 9.70 -18.82 -1.71
CA ARG A 132 11.05 -18.58 -1.19
C ARG A 132 11.36 -17.12 -0.87
N TYR A 133 10.53 -16.19 -1.34
CA TYR A 133 10.88 -14.77 -1.43
C TYR A 133 10.07 -13.85 -0.51
N ASP A 134 9.17 -14.40 0.31
CA ASP A 134 8.37 -13.64 1.28
C ASP A 134 9.19 -13.10 2.47
N ASP A 135 10.37 -13.65 2.73
CA ASP A 135 11.15 -13.44 3.95
C ASP A 135 12.01 -12.15 3.98
N TYR A 136 11.99 -11.33 2.92
CA TYR A 136 12.62 -9.99 2.94
C TYR A 136 11.64 -8.94 3.50
N GLY A 137 11.16 -9.22 4.72
CA GLY A 137 10.43 -8.27 5.55
C GLY A 137 11.26 -7.02 5.84
N GLU A 138 10.58 -5.90 6.12
CA GLU A 138 11.24 -4.62 6.38
C GLU A 138 11.92 -4.56 7.77
N ASP A 139 11.64 -5.53 8.64
CA ASP A 139 12.01 -5.55 10.05
C ASP A 139 13.47 -5.95 10.35
N THR A 140 14.15 -6.69 9.46
CA THR A 140 15.52 -7.20 9.74
C THR A 140 16.59 -6.11 9.83
N PHE A 141 16.30 -4.89 9.37
CA PHE A 141 17.17 -3.72 9.53
C PHE A 141 16.83 -2.86 10.76
N ALA A 142 15.80 -3.23 11.54
CA ALA A 142 15.33 -2.48 12.71
C ALA A 142 15.87 -3.02 14.06
N ILE A 143 16.73 -4.05 14.02
CA ILE A 143 17.51 -4.51 15.18
C ILE A 143 18.96 -4.13 14.93
N SER A 144 19.39 -3.01 15.51
CA SER A 144 20.80 -2.69 15.71
C SER A 144 21.26 -3.30 17.03
N ASP A 145 22.34 -4.09 17.01
CA ASP A 145 22.87 -4.85 18.15
C ASP A 145 23.54 -3.98 19.25
N GLU A 146 22.86 -2.95 19.76
CA GLU A 146 23.36 -2.02 20.80
C GLU A 146 22.46 -1.89 22.05
N ASP A 147 21.47 -2.78 22.23
CA ASP A 147 20.61 -2.83 23.44
C ASP A 147 20.59 -4.20 24.15
N GLU A 148 21.59 -5.07 23.93
CA GLU A 148 21.89 -6.15 24.89
C GLU A 148 22.68 -5.58 26.09
N TRP A 149 21.94 -5.05 27.07
CA TRP A 149 22.49 -4.65 28.37
C TRP A 149 22.88 -5.90 29.19
N ILE A 150 24.09 -6.41 28.95
CA ILE A 150 24.70 -7.50 29.73
C ILE A 150 25.01 -6.98 31.14
N ASP A 151 24.17 -7.35 32.12
CA ASP A 151 24.41 -7.11 33.54
C ASP A 151 25.52 -8.05 34.06
N ASP A 152 26.78 -7.61 33.98
CA ASP A 152 27.91 -8.29 34.63
C ASP A 152 27.89 -8.08 36.15
N SER A 153 27.01 -8.84 36.81
CA SER A 153 26.93 -9.01 38.25
C SER A 153 27.05 -10.50 38.61
N SER A 154 28.24 -11.05 38.36
CA SER A 154 28.66 -12.44 38.63
C SER A 154 28.62 -12.79 40.15
N PRO A 155 28.51 -14.08 40.59
CA PRO A 155 29.51 -15.12 40.27
C PRO A 155 29.01 -16.58 40.10
N SER A 156 29.92 -17.45 39.67
CA SER A 156 29.67 -18.84 39.26
C SER A 156 29.54 -19.85 40.41
N THR A 157 28.59 -20.79 40.29
CA THR A 157 28.76 -22.18 40.79
C THR A 157 28.13 -23.22 39.86
N LEU A 158 28.90 -24.28 39.59
CA LEU A 158 28.46 -25.61 39.15
C LEU A 158 28.98 -26.60 40.24
N PRO A 159 28.47 -27.85 40.40
CA PRO A 159 27.97 -28.70 39.31
C PRO A 159 26.85 -29.74 39.65
N MET A 160 26.53 -30.57 38.64
CA MET A 160 26.14 -32.00 38.73
C MET A 160 24.77 -32.46 39.31
N SER A 161 23.87 -32.77 38.36
CA SER A 161 23.31 -34.12 38.12
C SER A 161 22.07 -34.66 38.88
N LYS A 162 21.42 -35.63 38.20
CA LYS A 162 20.53 -36.72 38.69
C LYS A 162 19.03 -36.46 39.03
N SER A 163 18.19 -36.79 38.03
CA SER A 163 17.09 -37.80 38.07
C SER A 163 15.83 -37.59 38.95
N VAL A 164 14.81 -38.43 38.68
CA VAL A 164 13.49 -38.62 39.34
C VAL A 164 12.51 -37.42 39.24
N SER A 165 11.18 -37.58 39.17
CA SER A 165 10.31 -38.76 38.86
C SER A 165 8.93 -38.26 38.35
N ALA A 166 8.00 -39.17 38.04
CA ALA A 166 6.64 -38.89 37.57
C ALA A 166 5.60 -38.63 38.70
N ASP A 167 4.32 -38.50 38.29
CA ASP A 167 3.09 -38.54 39.09
C ASP A 167 2.75 -37.25 39.91
N SER A 168 1.50 -36.81 40.10
CA SER A 168 0.17 -37.31 39.64
C SER A 168 -0.88 -36.16 39.49
N GLU A 169 -2.11 -36.52 39.07
CA GLU A 169 -3.29 -35.65 38.87
C GLU A 169 -3.94 -35.10 40.17
N GLU A 170 -4.76 -34.03 40.09
CA GLU A 170 -6.21 -34.08 40.44
C GLU A 170 -7.02 -32.77 40.21
N ASN A 171 -8.34 -32.82 40.44
CA ASN A 171 -9.39 -31.92 39.93
C ASN A 171 -9.72 -30.63 40.73
N VAL A 172 -9.96 -29.54 39.99
CA VAL A 172 -11.23 -28.76 39.92
C VAL A 172 -12.26 -28.97 41.05
N PRO A 173 -12.69 -27.90 41.78
CA PRO A 173 -14.00 -27.30 41.46
C PRO A 173 -14.10 -25.76 41.59
N ALA A 174 -15.16 -25.21 41.01
CA ALA A 174 -15.47 -23.77 41.02
C ALA A 174 -16.34 -23.34 42.20
N GLY A 175 -16.33 -22.04 42.52
CA GLY A 175 -17.20 -21.39 43.50
C GLY A 175 -17.48 -19.92 43.12
N GLN A 176 -18.66 -19.41 43.51
CA GLN A 176 -19.20 -18.11 43.08
C GLN A 176 -19.81 -17.36 44.28
N LEU A 177 -19.71 -16.02 44.30
CA LEU A 177 -20.77 -15.03 44.65
C LEU A 177 -20.21 -13.65 45.09
N ASP A 178 -20.61 -12.61 44.35
CA ASP A 178 -21.04 -11.25 44.73
C ASP A 178 -20.53 -10.55 46.02
N SER A 179 -20.07 -9.30 45.89
CA SER A 179 -20.94 -8.10 46.15
C SER A 179 -20.20 -6.74 46.11
N HIS A 180 -20.92 -5.70 45.63
CA HIS A 180 -20.85 -4.22 45.89
C HIS A 180 -19.57 -3.55 46.47
N SER A 181 -19.13 -2.34 46.09
CA SER A 181 -19.59 -1.24 45.18
C SER A 181 -18.42 -0.20 45.06
N GLN A 182 -18.42 1.00 44.46
CA GLN A 182 -19.45 2.00 44.07
C GLN A 182 -19.28 2.58 42.63
N GLU A 183 -19.21 3.90 42.47
CA GLU A 183 -20.19 4.62 41.63
C GLU A 183 -19.75 6.02 41.17
N SER A 184 -19.80 6.29 39.85
CA SER A 184 -20.03 7.62 39.21
C SER A 184 -20.14 7.41 37.69
N LEU A 185 -21.27 7.61 37.00
CA LEU A 185 -22.08 8.83 36.79
C LEU A 185 -21.36 9.88 35.90
N ARG A 186 -21.93 10.40 34.80
CA ARG A 186 -23.12 10.00 34.00
C ARG A 186 -23.13 10.74 32.65
N GLY A 187 -23.61 10.10 31.57
CA GLY A 187 -24.09 10.81 30.37
C GLY A 187 -25.58 11.19 30.48
N PRO A 188 -26.13 12.00 29.55
CA PRO A 188 -27.25 11.47 28.75
C PRO A 188 -27.31 11.95 27.28
N HIS A 189 -28.11 11.23 26.48
CA HIS A 189 -28.56 11.60 25.12
C HIS A 189 -30.04 12.05 25.14
N ILE A 190 -30.68 12.11 23.95
CA ILE A 190 -32.14 12.12 23.65
C ILE A 190 -32.80 13.53 23.62
N ALA A 191 -33.70 13.90 22.68
CA ALA A 191 -34.01 13.44 21.30
C ALA A 191 -35.07 14.38 20.64
N ALA A 192 -35.58 13.97 19.47
CA ALA A 192 -36.87 14.35 18.84
C ALA A 192 -36.95 15.67 18.06
N ALA A 193 -38.01 15.79 17.25
CA ALA A 193 -38.17 16.80 16.19
C ALA A 193 -39.62 17.27 16.03
N THR A 194 -39.83 18.46 15.43
CA THR A 194 -41.06 18.86 14.72
C THR A 194 -40.84 20.12 13.86
N GLN A 195 -41.55 20.16 12.72
CA GLN A 195 -41.94 21.26 11.80
C GLN A 195 -41.72 22.72 12.30
N ARG A 196 -41.49 23.76 11.47
CA ARG A 196 -42.16 24.11 10.18
C ARG A 196 -41.50 25.37 9.56
N SER A 197 -41.76 25.65 8.28
CA SER A 197 -41.45 26.90 7.50
C SER A 197 -39.97 27.37 7.41
N GLY A 198 -39.50 27.98 6.31
CA GLY A 198 -40.09 28.09 4.96
C GLY A 198 -40.05 29.50 4.35
N GLN A 199 -38.95 29.86 3.70
CA GLN A 199 -38.94 30.80 2.57
C GLN A 199 -37.75 30.54 1.64
N ARG A 200 -37.73 31.20 0.47
CA ARG A 200 -36.97 30.79 -0.73
C ARG A 200 -36.49 32.03 -1.48
N GLU A 201 -35.19 32.31 -1.45
CA GLU A 201 -34.55 33.35 -2.26
C GLU A 201 -33.66 32.74 -3.34
N VAL A 202 -33.55 33.43 -4.48
CA VAL A 202 -33.12 32.86 -5.77
C VAL A 202 -32.37 33.92 -6.59
N ALA A 203 -31.39 33.44 -7.37
CA ALA A 203 -30.60 34.17 -8.37
C ALA A 203 -29.55 35.16 -7.82
N GLY A 204 -28.48 35.33 -8.59
CA GLY A 204 -27.28 36.08 -8.18
C GLY A 204 -26.01 35.71 -8.97
N ARG A 205 -26.15 35.35 -10.26
CA ARG A 205 -25.04 35.11 -11.18
C ARG A 205 -25.41 35.49 -12.61
N THR A 206 -24.93 36.63 -13.05
CA THR A 206 -24.63 36.95 -14.45
C THR A 206 -23.33 37.73 -14.47
N TYR A 207 -22.39 37.26 -15.27
CA TYR A 207 -21.26 38.01 -15.82
C TYR A 207 -20.96 37.33 -17.15
N GLU A 208 -21.58 37.83 -18.20
CA GLU A 208 -21.27 37.45 -19.58
C GLU A 208 -19.86 37.93 -19.95
N SER A 209 -19.18 37.17 -20.79
CA SER A 209 -17.86 37.52 -21.32
C SER A 209 -17.63 36.74 -22.61
N ASP A 210 -18.32 37.16 -23.66
CA ASP A 210 -18.20 36.64 -25.02
C ASP A 210 -17.21 37.48 -25.86
N ASP A 211 -17.01 37.06 -27.11
CA ASP A 211 -16.38 37.79 -28.22
C ASP A 211 -14.85 37.99 -28.18
N ASP A 212 -14.17 36.90 -28.52
CA ASP A 212 -13.42 36.72 -29.77
C ASP A 212 -12.22 37.63 -30.15
N GLY A 213 -11.15 36.93 -30.53
CA GLY A 213 -9.94 37.47 -31.19
C GLY A 213 -9.37 36.46 -32.19
N PHE A 214 -10.21 35.95 -33.09
CA PHE A 214 -9.85 34.92 -34.08
C PHE A 214 -8.96 35.52 -35.20
N GLY A 215 -7.75 35.00 -35.40
CA GLY A 215 -6.77 35.56 -36.33
C GLY A 215 -6.88 35.03 -37.76
N GLU A 216 -7.15 35.91 -38.72
CA GLU A 216 -7.03 35.66 -40.17
C GLU A 216 -5.65 36.09 -40.73
N GLY A 217 -5.28 35.59 -41.93
CA GLY A 217 -4.04 35.94 -42.66
C GLY A 217 -2.93 34.88 -42.48
N ILE A 218 -2.52 34.03 -43.42
CA ILE A 218 -2.43 34.01 -44.92
C ILE A 218 -1.10 34.58 -45.45
N ILE A 219 -0.45 33.76 -46.31
CA ILE A 219 0.88 33.85 -46.98
C ILE A 219 2.09 33.61 -46.07
#